data_AF-A0A8T5HYS4-F1
#
_entry.id   AF-A0A8T5HYS4-F1
#
_cell.length_a   1.000
_cell.length_b   1.000
_cell.length_c   1.000
_cell.angle_alpha   90.00
_cell.angle_beta   90.00
_cell.angle_gamma   90.00
#
_symmetry.space_group_name_H-M   'P 1'
#
loop_
_entity.id
_entity.type
_entity.pdbx_description
1 polymer ?
#
loop_
_entity_poly.entity_id
_entity_poly.type
_entity_poly.pdbx_seq_one_letter_code
_entity_poly.pdbx_strand_id
1 'polypeptide(L)' 'MERKELYLIFAVVVTFIFIASVLFTAGGITGGIIIKSVSCFEDKDCNDHNEETTDFCKNPSTEYSLCVNKPI' A
#
# COMPACT_ATOMS: atom_id res chain seq x y z
N MET A 1 0.25 -47.37 13.21
CA MET A 1 1.13 -46.22 12.91
C MET A 1 2.32 -46.30 13.85
N GLU A 2 3.53 -46.46 13.32
CA GLU A 2 4.73 -46.54 14.16
C GLU A 2 5.19 -45.15 14.59
N ARG A 3 5.87 -45.03 15.75
CA ARG A 3 6.28 -43.72 16.29
C ARG A 3 7.05 -42.86 15.27
N LYS A 4 7.84 -43.49 14.39
CA LYS A 4 8.57 -42.83 13.30
C LYS A 4 7.67 -42.15 12.27
N GLU A 5 6.52 -42.75 11.96
CA GLU A 5 5.53 -42.20 11.03
C GLU A 5 4.82 -40.98 11.64
N LEU A 6 4.53 -41.04 12.94
CA LEU A 6 3.94 -39.93 13.68
C LEU A 6 4.90 -38.72 13.77
N TYR A 7 6.19 -38.97 13.98
CA TYR A 7 7.23 -37.93 13.97
C TYR A 7 7.41 -37.29 12.59
N LEU A 8 7.39 -38.08 11.53
CA LEU A 8 7.48 -37.57 10.15
C LEU A 8 6.28 -36.68 9.82
N ILE A 9 5.07 -37.11 10.16
CA ILE A 9 3.85 -36.30 9.94
C ILE A 9 3.93 -34.98 10.71
N PHE A 10 4.33 -35.02 11.98
CA PHE A 10 4.45 -33.81 12.78
C PHE A 10 5.50 -32.84 12.23
N ALA A 11 6.65 -33.34 11.77
CA ALA A 11 7.70 -32.53 11.16
C ALA A 11 7.22 -31.86 9.85
N VAL A 12 6.50 -32.59 8.99
CA VAL A 12 5.93 -32.06 7.74
C VAL A 12 4.88 -30.98 8.02
N VAL A 13 4.00 -31.20 9.01
CA VAL A 13 2.96 -30.23 9.36
C VAL A 13 3.56 -28.95 9.95
N VAL A 14 4.53 -29.07 10.87
CA VAL A 14 5.18 -27.92 11.49
C VAL A 14 5.96 -27.09 10.47
N THR A 15 6.68 -27.74 9.56
CA THR A 15 7.43 -27.05 8.50
C THR A 15 6.50 -26.36 7.50
N PHE A 16 5.38 -26.98 7.14
CA PHE A 16 4.37 -26.38 6.27
C PHE A 16 3.71 -25.15 6.90
N ILE A 17 3.34 -25.22 8.19
CA ILE A 17 2.78 -24.09 8.93
C ILE A 17 3.78 -22.93 9.00
N PHE A 18 5.05 -23.23 9.27
CA PHE A 18 6.11 -22.21 9.32
C PHE A 18 6.30 -21.54 7.96
N ILE A 19 6.40 -22.31 6.88
CA ILE A 19 6.52 -21.80 5.50
C ILE A 19 5.31 -20.94 5.12
N ALA A 20 4.09 -21.40 5.43
CA ALA A 20 2.87 -20.63 5.18
C ALA A 20 2.85 -19.30 5.96
N SER A 21 3.32 -19.30 7.21
CA SER A 21 3.40 -18.07 8.01
C SER A 21 4.41 -17.05 7.47
N VAL A 22 5.56 -17.52 6.97
CA VAL A 22 6.59 -16.66 6.36
C VAL A 22 6.14 -16.11 5.00
N LEU A 23 5.44 -16.93 4.21
CA LEU A 23 4.80 -16.46 2.97
C LEU A 23 3.72 -15.40 3.25
N PHE A 24 3.02 -15.49 4.37
CA PHE A 24 1.96 -14.54 4.73
C PHE A 24 2.48 -13.20 5.25
N THR A 25 3.68 -13.16 5.85
CA THR A 25 4.28 -11.91 6.34
C THR A 25 5.13 -11.19 5.30
N ALA A 26 5.67 -11.90 4.31
CA ALA A 26 6.45 -11.31 3.22
C ALA A 26 5.66 -11.14 1.91
N GLY A 27 4.53 -11.84 1.76
CA GLY A 27 3.65 -11.78 0.60
C GLY A 27 2.26 -11.36 1.03
N GLY A 28 2.03 -10.04 1.10
CA GLY A 28 0.67 -9.52 1.08
C GLY A 28 -0.06 -10.15 -0.11
N ILE A 29 -1.14 -10.87 0.20
CA ILE A 29 -2.09 -11.43 -0.76
C ILE A 29 -2.29 -10.41 -1.89
N THR A 30 -2.04 -10.85 -3.12
CA THR A 30 -2.12 -10.08 -4.35
C THR A 30 -3.48 -9.39 -4.46
N GLY A 31 -3.46 -8.16 -4.01
CA GLY A 31 -4.57 -7.26 -3.81
C GLY A 31 -3.98 -6.05 -3.09
N GLY A 32 -2.83 -5.58 -3.58
CA GLY A 32 -2.24 -4.33 -3.14
C GLY A 32 -3.34 -3.30 -3.29
N ILE A 33 -3.91 -2.88 -2.15
CA ILE A 33 -4.79 -1.73 -2.14
C ILE A 33 -3.92 -0.62 -2.70
N ILE A 34 -4.21 -0.22 -3.94
CA ILE A 34 -3.68 1.03 -4.46
C ILE A 34 -4.41 2.09 -3.63
N ILE A 35 -3.89 2.38 -2.44
CA ILE A 35 -4.29 3.56 -1.68
C ILE A 35 -3.72 4.69 -2.54
N LYS A 36 -4.46 5.11 -3.56
CA LYS A 36 -4.07 6.28 -4.32
C LYS A 36 -4.31 7.44 -3.37
N SER A 37 -3.23 7.87 -2.72
CA SER A 37 -3.28 8.93 -1.72
C SER A 37 -3.84 10.18 -2.37
N VAL A 38 -4.81 10.81 -1.71
CA VAL A 38 -5.30 12.13 -2.09
C VAL A 38 -4.10 13.10 -1.95
N SER A 39 -3.72 13.71 -3.07
CA SER A 39 -2.64 14.69 -3.21
C SER A 39 -3.03 16.06 -2.66
N CYS A 40 -4.30 16.46 -2.74
CA CYS A 40 -4.80 17.74 -2.24
C CYS A 40 -6.32 17.71 -1.96
N PHE A 41 -6.76 18.49 -0.99
CA PHE A 41 -8.16 18.69 -0.59
C PHE A 41 -8.67 20.09 -0.97
N GLU A 42 -7.80 21.09 -0.96
CA GLU A 42 -8.08 22.47 -1.35
C GLU A 42 -6.87 23.14 -2.01
N ASP A 43 -7.08 24.29 -2.64
CA ASP A 43 -6.02 25.02 -3.37
C ASP A 43 -4.83 25.39 -2.47
N LYS A 44 -5.09 25.64 -1.18
CA LYS A 44 -4.05 25.97 -0.18
C LYS A 44 -3.07 24.83 0.06
N ASP A 45 -3.47 23.57 -0.16
CA ASP A 45 -2.59 22.42 -0.04
C ASP A 45 -1.50 22.41 -1.14
N CYS A 46 -1.72 23.15 -2.24
CA CYS A 46 -0.85 23.20 -3.40
C CYS A 46 0.07 24.42 -3.45
N ASN A 47 0.10 25.23 -2.38
CA ASN A 47 0.90 26.45 -2.32
C ASN A 47 2.39 26.15 -2.49
N ASP A 48 2.96 26.50 -3.65
CA ASP A 48 4.38 26.31 -3.94
C ASP A 48 5.26 27.50 -3.49
N HIS A 49 4.65 28.48 -2.83
CA HIS A 49 5.25 29.71 -2.34
C HIS A 49 5.84 30.60 -3.46
N ASN A 50 5.40 30.42 -4.70
CA ASN A 50 5.74 31.30 -5.80
C ASN A 50 4.59 32.29 -6.07
N GLU A 51 4.85 33.58 -5.87
CA GLU A 51 3.85 34.63 -6.12
C GLU A 51 3.55 34.83 -7.62
N GLU A 52 4.40 34.29 -8.50
CA GLU A 52 4.20 34.31 -9.96
C GLU A 52 3.34 33.14 -10.46
N THR A 53 2.78 32.33 -9.57
CA THR A 53 1.88 31.23 -9.92
C THR A 53 0.52 31.36 -9.23
N THR A 54 -0.52 30.92 -9.96
CA THR A 54 -1.82 30.59 -9.41
C THR A 54 -1.88 29.08 -9.17
N ASP A 55 -1.97 28.70 -7.90
CA ASP A 55 -2.01 27.30 -7.47
C ASP A 55 -3.45 26.84 -7.28
N PHE A 56 -3.79 25.67 -7.79
CA PHE A 56 -5.10 25.06 -7.57
C PHE A 56 -5.06 23.54 -7.49
N CYS A 57 -5.98 22.99 -6.71
CA CYS A 57 -6.16 21.55 -6.56
C CYS A 57 -7.17 21.05 -7.60
N LYS A 58 -6.69 20.25 -8.55
CA LYS A 58 -7.55 19.57 -9.52
C LYS A 58 -8.16 18.32 -8.88
N ASN A 59 -9.47 18.11 -9.01
CA ASN A 59 -10.21 16.96 -8.44
C ASN A 59 -9.98 16.75 -6.93
N PRO A 60 -10.26 17.77 -6.09
CA PRO A 60 -10.00 17.72 -4.65
C PRO A 60 -10.71 16.54 -3.97
N SER A 61 -10.08 15.99 -2.92
CA SER A 61 -10.64 14.88 -2.12
C SER A 61 -10.90 13.58 -2.91
N THR A 62 -10.35 13.44 -4.11
CA THR A 62 -10.47 12.23 -4.93
C THR A 62 -9.12 11.54 -5.10
N GLU A 63 -9.17 10.27 -5.48
CA GLU A 63 -7.98 9.53 -5.87
C GLU A 63 -7.23 10.17 -7.07
N TYR A 64 -7.88 11.02 -7.88
CA TYR A 64 -7.28 11.73 -9.01
C TYR A 64 -6.88 13.17 -8.70
N SER A 65 -6.79 13.52 -7.41
CA SER A 65 -6.36 14.85 -6.99
C SER A 65 -4.94 15.15 -7.48
N LEU A 66 -4.70 16.37 -7.97
CA LEU A 66 -3.40 16.82 -8.50
C LEU A 66 -3.23 18.32 -8.27
N CYS A 67 -2.07 18.74 -7.74
CA CYS A 67 -1.70 20.15 -7.67
C CYS A 67 -1.27 20.68 -9.04
N VAL A 68 -1.78 21.85 -9.41
CA VAL A 68 -1.44 22.53 -10.66
C VAL A 68 -1.08 23.98 -10.36
N ASN A 69 0.13 24.37 -10.77
CA ASN A 69 0.66 25.72 -10.57
C ASN A 69 0.77 26.36 -11.95
N LYS A 70 -0.04 27.40 -12.20
CA LYS A 70 -0.07 28.09 -13.49
C LYS A 70 0.60 29.46 -13.38
N PRO A 71 1.53 29.82 -14.27
CA PRO A 71 2.04 31.18 -14.33
C PRO A 71 0.91 32.20 -14.50
N ILE A 72 1.02 33.34 -13.82
CA ILE A 72 0.10 34.50 -13.95
C ILE A 72 0.40 35.38 -15.16
#